data_AF-A0A167J8X6-F1
#
_entry.id   AF-A0A167J8X6-F1
#
_cell.length_a   1.000
_cell.length_b   1.000
_cell.length_c   1.000
_cell.angle_alpha   90.00
_cell.angle_beta   90.00
_cell.angle_gamma   90.00
#
_symmetry.space_group_name_H-M   'P 1'
#
loop_
_entity.id
_entity.type
_entity.pdbx_description
1 polymer ?
#
loop_
_entity_poly.entity_id
_entity_poly.type
_entity_poly.pdbx_seq_one_letter_code
_entity_poly.pdbx_strand_id
1 'polypeptide(L)'
;MRTLLLLLLLCIGFSAGAQNEALAKNYMEQGEYEKALTIFQKLYDKTPARYNYFMALVEANQQLERFDEAERLLTEKLRERRVSPQLLVEFGYNYSLQNKEIEANQKYAQAIDYITENPNYSYVVGRAFENYGLLNEAVLVYEKAMELDPTKDFNLQLARIYGEQGQLDKMFGKYIDLIEAAPENLSVAQRNFSQYVTDDAANEANGILRKNLLKRSQESPNLLYNELLSWLFIQQKEFKKAFTQEKAIYKRTGEDLRGLVELTLITIEEEAFEEASEIVSFLIESSSTAEGKLRGYQYLMKIRLQTATEKEYASIDKEFQELFKQYGTGIPTYLLQIDYNHFLAFQVGKKEIAIENLKALTKIQLSAFQEARVKMELADILVVDEKFNQALIYYSQIQKKVQSDVLAQEARFKVARTSYYKGDFEWAQTQLDVLRKSASQLIANDAMQLSLMIRDNSLEDSTQTALKKFARADLYAFQNRTSEAISLLDDILVQHKGEKIEDEALLKQGKLFEKTNQYEKAEENYLKLIEFYKDDILGDDAHYLLAKLYEEKFQNPEKAKELYEQIVFNFEDSIYFIEARKKFRMLRGDAIN
;
A
#
# COMPACT_ATOMS: atom_id res chain seq x y z
N MET A 1 42.87 19.90 -26.35
CA MET A 1 42.42 18.94 -27.39
C MET A 1 42.91 17.51 -27.16
N ARG A 2 44.19 17.24 -26.89
CA ARG A 2 44.70 15.87 -26.63
C ARG A 2 44.06 15.17 -25.42
N THR A 3 43.81 15.89 -24.33
CA THR A 3 43.13 15.36 -23.13
C THR A 3 41.64 15.08 -23.36
N LEU A 4 40.96 15.90 -24.17
CA LEU A 4 39.55 15.69 -24.53
C LEU A 4 39.37 14.46 -25.45
N LEU A 5 40.30 14.24 -26.39
CA LEU A 5 40.30 13.06 -27.25
C LEU A 5 40.57 11.76 -26.48
N LEU A 6 41.43 11.81 -25.46
CA LEU A 6 41.71 10.68 -24.58
C LEU A 6 40.48 10.31 -23.71
N LEU A 7 39.76 11.31 -23.20
CA LEU A 7 38.49 11.12 -22.50
C LEU A 7 37.38 10.57 -23.41
N LEU A 8 37.30 11.03 -24.66
CA LEU A 8 36.33 10.52 -25.64
C LEU A 8 36.62 9.05 -26.04
N LEU A 9 37.89 8.70 -26.25
CA LEU A 9 38.32 7.32 -26.55
C LEU A 9 38.08 6.36 -25.36
N LEU A 10 38.27 6.85 -24.12
CA LEU A 10 37.90 6.10 -22.91
C LEU A 10 36.38 5.86 -22.83
N CYS A 11 35.54 6.87 -23.11
CA CYS A 11 34.08 6.69 -23.09
C CYS A 11 33.57 5.73 -24.19
N ILE A 12 34.17 5.72 -25.38
CA ILE A 12 33.78 4.83 -26.49
C ILE A 12 34.18 3.38 -26.19
N GLY A 13 35.36 3.14 -25.61
CA GLY A 13 35.82 1.80 -25.22
C GLY A 13 34.94 1.14 -24.15
N PHE A 14 34.43 1.92 -23.19
CA PHE A 14 33.49 1.44 -22.18
C PHE A 14 32.10 1.09 -22.76
N SER A 15 31.63 1.85 -23.75
CA SER A 15 30.32 1.60 -24.38
C SER A 15 30.26 0.28 -25.18
N ALA A 16 31.33 -0.06 -25.90
CA ALA A 16 31.39 -1.28 -26.72
C ALA A 16 31.55 -2.57 -25.88
N GLY A 17 32.20 -2.49 -24.72
CA GLY A 17 32.30 -3.61 -23.77
C GLY A 17 30.94 -3.93 -23.12
N ALA A 18 30.24 -2.89 -22.66
CA ALA A 18 28.92 -3.03 -22.04
C ALA A 18 27.86 -3.58 -23.01
N GLN A 19 27.93 -3.21 -24.30
CA GLN A 19 27.01 -3.70 -25.32
C GLN A 19 27.18 -5.21 -25.60
N ASN A 20 28.41 -5.72 -25.59
CA ASN A 20 28.69 -7.14 -25.79
C ASN A 20 28.29 -8.00 -24.58
N GLU A 21 28.45 -7.49 -23.36
CA GLU A 21 28.00 -8.17 -22.15
C GLU A 21 26.47 -8.31 -22.11
N ALA A 22 25.74 -7.23 -22.40
CA ALA A 22 24.28 -7.25 -22.44
C ALA A 22 23.76 -8.23 -23.51
N LEU A 23 24.39 -8.26 -24.68
CA LEU A 23 24.05 -9.21 -25.75
C LEU A 23 24.29 -10.66 -25.33
N ALA A 24 25.43 -10.97 -24.69
CA ALA A 24 25.73 -12.32 -24.23
C ALA A 24 24.75 -12.80 -23.14
N LYS A 25 24.35 -11.90 -22.21
CA LYS A 25 23.31 -12.18 -21.21
C LYS A 25 21.96 -12.46 -21.86
N ASN A 26 21.57 -11.68 -22.87
CA ASN A 26 20.33 -11.91 -23.60
C ASN A 26 20.33 -13.27 -24.32
N TYR A 27 21.47 -13.71 -24.86
CA TYR A 27 21.60 -15.06 -25.42
C TYR A 27 21.48 -16.17 -24.37
N MET A 28 22.03 -15.98 -23.16
CA MET A 28 21.82 -16.94 -22.06
C MET A 28 20.34 -17.06 -21.69
N GLU A 29 19.64 -15.92 -21.56
CA GLU A 29 18.21 -15.88 -21.24
C GLU A 29 17.33 -16.54 -22.32
N GLN A 30 17.76 -16.49 -23.58
CA GLN A 30 17.07 -17.13 -24.72
C GLN A 30 17.42 -18.61 -24.90
N GLY A 31 18.31 -19.17 -24.07
CA GLY A 31 18.81 -20.54 -24.25
C GLY A 31 19.79 -20.71 -25.41
N GLU A 32 20.28 -19.61 -26.01
CA GLU A 32 21.28 -19.61 -27.08
C GLU A 32 22.71 -19.69 -26.52
N TYR A 33 22.96 -20.66 -25.65
CA TYR A 33 24.19 -20.79 -24.85
C TYR A 33 25.46 -20.82 -25.69
N GLU A 34 25.40 -21.35 -26.92
CA GLU A 34 26.52 -21.45 -27.85
C GLU A 34 27.02 -20.08 -28.34
N LYS A 35 26.08 -19.17 -28.61
CA LYS A 35 26.40 -17.78 -28.99
C LYS A 35 26.90 -17.01 -27.77
N ALA A 36 26.25 -17.21 -26.61
CA ALA A 36 26.67 -16.62 -25.35
C ALA A 36 28.11 -17.02 -24.99
N LEU A 37 28.43 -18.31 -25.05
CA LEU A 37 29.75 -18.87 -24.76
C LEU A 37 30.84 -18.22 -25.62
N THR A 38 30.58 -18.05 -26.92
CA THR A 38 31.54 -17.40 -27.84
C THR A 38 31.84 -15.95 -27.44
N ILE A 39 30.83 -15.20 -26.99
CA ILE A 39 31.01 -13.81 -26.58
C ILE A 39 31.67 -13.74 -25.20
N PHE A 40 31.21 -14.54 -24.23
CA PHE A 40 31.79 -14.59 -22.90
C PHE A 40 33.25 -15.05 -22.90
N GLN A 41 33.65 -15.95 -23.82
CA GLN A 41 35.04 -16.34 -23.96
C GLN A 41 35.92 -15.15 -24.34
N LYS A 42 35.50 -14.37 -25.36
CA LYS A 42 36.20 -13.16 -25.77
C LYS A 42 36.26 -12.10 -24.67
N LEU A 43 35.20 -11.99 -23.87
CA LEU A 43 35.14 -11.05 -22.73
C LEU A 43 36.07 -11.50 -21.60
N TYR A 44 36.10 -12.79 -21.30
CA TYR A 44 36.97 -13.39 -20.28
C TYR A 44 38.44 -13.29 -20.69
N ASP A 45 38.80 -13.63 -21.94
CA ASP A 45 40.17 -13.54 -22.45
C ASP A 45 40.72 -12.11 -22.35
N LYS A 46 39.88 -11.10 -22.59
CA LYS A 46 40.24 -9.69 -22.44
C LYS A 46 40.34 -9.24 -20.99
N THR A 47 39.50 -9.79 -20.12
CA THR A 47 39.44 -9.38 -18.71
C THR A 47 39.32 -10.58 -17.76
N PRO A 48 40.35 -11.42 -17.59
CA PRO A 48 40.25 -12.66 -16.81
C PRO A 48 39.98 -12.46 -15.32
N ALA A 49 40.18 -11.24 -14.81
CA ALA A 49 39.90 -10.85 -13.43
C ALA A 49 38.40 -10.63 -13.15
N ARG A 50 37.55 -10.48 -14.18
CA ARG A 50 36.10 -10.30 -14.01
C ARG A 50 35.46 -11.65 -13.74
N TYR A 51 35.19 -11.93 -12.46
CA TYR A 51 34.61 -13.18 -12.00
C TYR A 51 33.30 -13.55 -12.71
N ASN A 52 32.41 -12.59 -12.96
CA ASN A 52 31.12 -12.86 -13.60
C ASN A 52 31.25 -13.46 -15.02
N TYR A 53 32.31 -13.13 -15.78
CA TYR A 53 32.51 -13.70 -17.10
C TYR A 53 32.96 -15.17 -17.01
N PHE A 54 33.80 -15.47 -16.04
CA PHE A 54 34.18 -16.85 -15.75
C PHE A 54 32.95 -17.70 -15.37
N MET A 55 32.10 -17.16 -14.49
CA MET A 55 30.87 -17.85 -14.09
C MET A 55 29.94 -18.11 -15.28
N ALA A 56 29.76 -17.13 -16.15
CA ALA A 56 28.96 -17.30 -17.36
C ALA A 56 29.53 -18.37 -18.32
N LEU A 57 30.86 -18.55 -18.37
CA LEU A 57 31.47 -19.64 -19.14
C LEU A 57 31.17 -21.01 -18.54
N VAL A 58 31.26 -21.13 -17.21
CA VAL A 58 30.92 -22.37 -16.50
C VAL A 58 29.44 -22.71 -16.73
N GLU A 59 28.55 -21.75 -16.50
CA GLU A 59 27.10 -21.89 -16.69
C GLU A 59 26.75 -22.28 -18.13
N ALA A 60 27.30 -21.58 -19.13
CA ALA A 60 27.05 -21.91 -20.53
C ALA A 60 27.51 -23.34 -20.87
N ASN A 61 28.66 -23.79 -20.37
CA ASN A 61 29.10 -25.17 -20.59
C ASN A 61 28.21 -26.19 -19.86
N GLN A 62 27.75 -25.89 -18.65
CA GLN A 62 26.79 -26.74 -17.93
C GLN A 62 25.46 -26.88 -18.69
N GLN A 63 24.91 -25.77 -19.19
CA GLN A 63 23.65 -25.75 -19.96
C GLN A 63 23.76 -26.47 -21.32
N LEU A 64 24.98 -26.55 -21.86
CA LEU A 64 25.29 -27.29 -23.08
C LEU A 64 25.65 -28.75 -22.82
N GLU A 65 25.51 -29.22 -21.58
CA GLU A 65 25.92 -30.56 -21.11
C GLU A 65 27.42 -30.87 -21.35
N ARG A 66 28.24 -29.82 -21.49
CA ARG A 66 29.71 -29.91 -21.63
C ARG A 66 30.37 -29.93 -20.24
N PHE A 67 29.98 -30.90 -19.43
CA PHE A 67 30.34 -30.97 -18.01
C PHE A 67 31.86 -31.13 -17.79
N ASP A 68 32.55 -31.83 -18.67
CA ASP A 68 34.02 -31.99 -18.61
C ASP A 68 34.75 -30.65 -18.81
N GLU A 69 34.21 -29.78 -19.67
CA GLU A 69 34.77 -28.46 -19.92
C GLU A 69 34.53 -27.53 -18.72
N ALA A 70 33.33 -27.55 -18.17
CA ALA A 70 33.01 -26.82 -16.94
C ALA A 70 33.91 -27.30 -15.78
N GLU A 71 34.11 -28.61 -15.64
CA GLU A 71 35.00 -29.21 -14.64
C GLU A 71 36.46 -28.74 -14.82
N ARG A 72 36.95 -28.72 -16.07
CA ARG A 72 38.29 -28.21 -16.39
C ARG A 72 38.43 -26.75 -15.99
N LEU A 73 37.49 -25.90 -16.39
CA LEU A 73 37.49 -24.46 -16.06
C LEU A 73 37.51 -24.22 -14.55
N LEU A 74 36.67 -24.92 -13.80
CA LEU A 74 36.60 -24.83 -12.33
C LEU A 74 37.89 -25.33 -11.67
N THR A 75 38.44 -26.45 -12.16
CA THR A 75 39.69 -27.02 -11.65
C THR A 75 40.86 -26.07 -11.86
N GLU A 76 40.98 -25.47 -13.05
CA GLU A 76 42.02 -24.48 -13.34
C GLU A 76 41.89 -23.25 -12.44
N LYS A 77 40.66 -22.75 -12.26
CA LYS A 77 40.42 -21.57 -11.42
C LYS A 77 40.74 -21.82 -9.95
N LEU A 78 40.42 -23.00 -9.42
CA LEU A 78 40.72 -23.40 -8.04
C LEU A 78 42.23 -23.55 -7.77
N ARG A 79 43.08 -23.68 -8.80
CA ARG A 79 44.55 -23.72 -8.64
C ARG A 79 45.19 -22.34 -8.52
N GLU A 80 44.42 -21.26 -8.71
CA GLU A 80 44.92 -19.89 -8.54
C GLU A 80 45.22 -19.59 -7.05
N ARG A 81 46.11 -18.63 -6.78
CA ARG A 81 46.56 -18.29 -5.41
C ARG A 81 45.44 -17.82 -4.48
N ARG A 82 44.35 -17.28 -5.01
CA ARG A 82 43.19 -16.82 -4.25
C ARG A 82 42.01 -17.73 -4.58
N VAL A 83 41.85 -18.77 -3.78
CA VAL A 83 40.73 -19.70 -3.91
C VAL A 83 39.47 -19.02 -3.40
N SER A 84 38.41 -19.06 -4.20
CA SER A 84 37.10 -18.58 -3.81
C SER A 84 36.20 -19.78 -3.52
N PRO A 85 35.84 -20.05 -2.25
CA PRO A 85 35.18 -21.31 -1.87
C PRO A 85 33.85 -21.57 -2.54
N GLN A 86 33.14 -20.54 -3.02
CA GLN A 86 31.89 -20.72 -3.75
C GLN A 86 32.09 -21.49 -5.07
N LEU A 87 33.30 -21.53 -5.64
CA LEU A 87 33.62 -22.37 -6.79
C LEU A 87 33.50 -23.87 -6.50
N LEU A 88 33.59 -24.28 -5.23
CA LEU A 88 33.34 -25.66 -4.84
C LEU A 88 31.83 -25.99 -4.89
N VAL A 89 30.96 -25.00 -4.66
CA VAL A 89 29.52 -25.15 -4.87
C VAL A 89 29.22 -25.31 -6.36
N GLU A 90 29.82 -24.49 -7.21
CA GLU A 90 29.75 -24.62 -8.68
C GLU A 90 30.20 -26.00 -9.18
N PHE A 91 31.29 -26.50 -8.60
CA PHE A 91 31.83 -27.83 -8.91
C PHE A 91 30.87 -28.93 -8.48
N GLY A 92 30.32 -28.82 -7.26
CA GLY A 92 29.32 -29.76 -6.78
C GLY A 92 28.08 -29.76 -7.66
N TYR A 93 27.62 -28.58 -8.09
CA TYR A 93 26.48 -28.45 -9.00
C TYR A 93 26.75 -29.08 -10.37
N ASN A 94 27.95 -28.90 -10.94
CA ASN A 94 28.35 -29.59 -12.17
C ASN A 94 28.26 -31.12 -12.04
N TYR A 95 28.58 -31.68 -10.87
CA TYR A 95 28.40 -33.11 -10.61
C TYR A 95 26.94 -33.51 -10.39
N SER A 96 26.15 -32.69 -9.71
CA SER A 96 24.71 -32.94 -9.52
C SER A 96 23.96 -32.95 -10.86
N LEU A 97 24.29 -32.06 -11.79
CA LEU A 97 23.75 -32.07 -13.17
C LEU A 97 24.04 -33.39 -13.92
N GLN A 98 25.08 -34.14 -13.51
CA GLN A 98 25.44 -35.45 -14.04
C GLN A 98 24.85 -36.62 -13.24
N ASN A 99 24.01 -36.35 -12.24
CA ASN A 99 23.52 -37.32 -11.25
C ASN A 99 24.64 -37.99 -10.42
N LYS A 100 25.79 -37.32 -10.26
CA LYS A 100 26.94 -37.76 -9.45
C LYS A 100 26.84 -37.19 -8.03
N GLU A 101 25.82 -37.62 -7.30
CA GLU A 101 25.46 -37.06 -6.00
C GLU A 101 26.54 -37.23 -4.92
N ILE A 102 27.32 -38.30 -4.96
CA ILE A 102 28.39 -38.53 -3.97
C ILE A 102 29.49 -37.49 -4.16
N GLU A 103 29.93 -37.28 -5.39
CA GLU A 103 30.95 -36.32 -5.77
C GLU A 103 30.47 -34.87 -5.56
N ALA A 104 29.20 -34.59 -5.84
CA ALA A 104 28.57 -33.31 -5.57
C ALA A 104 28.64 -32.97 -4.06
N ASN A 105 28.17 -33.88 -3.22
CA ASN A 105 28.16 -33.72 -1.77
C ASN A 105 29.57 -33.59 -1.17
N GLN A 106 30.57 -34.26 -1.73
CA GLN A 106 31.97 -34.06 -1.33
C GLN A 106 32.44 -32.63 -1.60
N LYS A 107 32.07 -32.04 -2.73
CA LYS A 107 32.42 -30.65 -3.07
C LYS A 107 31.67 -29.64 -2.22
N TYR A 108 30.39 -29.88 -1.95
CA TYR A 108 29.61 -29.05 -1.02
C TYR A 108 30.18 -29.07 0.40
N ALA A 109 30.55 -30.25 0.91
CA ALA A 109 31.20 -30.39 2.21
C ALA A 109 32.52 -29.61 2.26
N GLN A 110 33.35 -29.69 1.21
CA GLN A 110 34.58 -28.88 1.11
C GLN A 110 34.27 -27.38 1.17
N ALA A 111 33.23 -26.90 0.47
CA ALA A 111 32.82 -25.50 0.53
C ALA A 111 32.42 -25.05 1.96
N ILE A 112 31.73 -25.92 2.70
CA ILE A 112 31.30 -25.68 4.08
C ILE A 112 32.50 -25.75 5.06
N ASP A 113 33.50 -26.57 4.78
CA ASP A 113 34.72 -26.67 5.60
C ASP A 113 35.54 -25.37 5.56
N TYR A 114 35.60 -24.70 4.40
CA TYR A 114 36.22 -23.38 4.24
C TYR A 114 35.59 -22.30 5.15
N ILE A 115 34.32 -22.46 5.53
CA ILE A 115 33.67 -21.55 6.47
C ILE A 115 34.28 -21.65 7.87
N THR A 116 34.68 -22.87 8.27
CA THR A 116 35.41 -23.09 9.54
C THR A 116 36.74 -22.35 9.56
N GLU A 117 37.45 -22.35 8.43
CA GLU A 117 38.74 -21.68 8.30
C GLU A 117 38.60 -20.15 8.26
N ASN A 118 37.57 -19.65 7.56
CA ASN A 118 37.32 -18.23 7.43
C ASN A 118 35.82 -17.92 7.24
N PRO A 119 35.11 -17.53 8.30
CA PRO A 119 33.68 -17.17 8.25
C PRO A 119 33.34 -15.99 7.33
N ASN A 120 34.32 -15.26 6.79
CA ASN A 120 34.06 -14.19 5.81
C ASN A 120 33.57 -14.72 4.45
N TYR A 121 33.77 -16.00 4.14
CA TYR A 121 33.28 -16.59 2.89
C TYR A 121 31.80 -16.99 2.94
N SER A 122 31.18 -16.96 4.12
CA SER A 122 29.83 -17.50 4.34
C SER A 122 28.78 -16.83 3.44
N TYR A 123 28.89 -15.53 3.20
CA TYR A 123 27.97 -14.83 2.32
C TYR A 123 28.05 -15.32 0.87
N VAL A 124 29.25 -15.51 0.33
CA VAL A 124 29.42 -15.92 -1.08
C VAL A 124 29.13 -17.40 -1.28
N VAL A 125 29.45 -18.25 -0.29
CA VAL A 125 29.15 -19.69 -0.33
C VAL A 125 27.66 -19.94 -0.11
N GLY A 126 27.05 -19.30 0.90
CA GLY A 126 25.62 -19.42 1.18
C GLY A 126 24.77 -18.96 0.00
N ARG A 127 25.09 -17.81 -0.60
CA ARG A 127 24.39 -17.33 -1.80
C ARG A 127 24.54 -18.30 -2.98
N ALA A 128 25.70 -18.93 -3.16
CA ALA A 128 25.87 -19.92 -4.21
C ALA A 128 24.96 -21.14 -3.99
N PHE A 129 24.82 -21.61 -2.76
CA PHE A 129 23.84 -22.65 -2.43
C PHE A 129 22.39 -22.20 -2.69
N GLU A 130 22.02 -20.98 -2.30
CA GLU A 130 20.69 -20.39 -2.58
C GLU A 130 20.38 -20.37 -4.08
N ASN A 131 21.33 -19.96 -4.93
CA ASN A 131 21.15 -19.90 -6.38
C ASN A 131 20.79 -21.26 -7.00
N TYR A 132 21.22 -22.36 -6.38
CA TYR A 132 20.94 -23.73 -6.84
C TYR A 132 19.77 -24.39 -6.11
N GLY A 133 19.05 -23.65 -5.27
CA GLY A 133 17.95 -24.21 -4.45
C GLY A 133 18.43 -25.17 -3.36
N LEU A 134 19.73 -25.19 -3.05
CA LEU A 134 20.35 -26.01 -2.00
C LEU A 134 20.19 -25.33 -0.63
N LEU A 135 18.94 -25.15 -0.23
CA LEU A 135 18.55 -24.30 0.88
C LEU A 135 19.05 -24.81 2.24
N ASN A 136 19.15 -26.14 2.42
CA ASN A 136 19.62 -26.72 3.69
C ASN A 136 21.12 -26.46 3.90
N GLU A 137 21.90 -26.54 2.83
CA GLU A 137 23.33 -26.27 2.82
C GLU A 137 23.59 -24.78 3.05
N ALA A 138 22.78 -23.90 2.44
CA ALA A 138 22.83 -22.46 2.71
C ALA A 138 22.55 -22.14 4.19
N VAL A 139 21.53 -22.75 4.79
CA VAL A 139 21.23 -22.62 6.23
C VAL A 139 22.42 -23.05 7.07
N LEU A 140 23.01 -24.22 6.79
CA LEU A 140 24.17 -24.73 7.52
C LEU A 140 25.36 -23.77 7.45
N VAL A 141 25.63 -23.20 6.27
CA VAL A 141 26.71 -22.21 6.08
C VAL A 141 26.47 -20.98 6.94
N TYR A 142 25.27 -20.41 6.90
CA TYR A 142 24.95 -19.18 7.63
C TYR A 142 24.93 -19.39 9.16
N GLU A 143 24.31 -20.47 9.63
CA GLU A 143 24.28 -20.79 11.07
C GLU A 143 25.68 -21.03 11.62
N LYS A 144 26.49 -21.84 10.92
CA LYS A 144 27.88 -22.10 11.30
C LYS A 144 28.72 -20.82 11.32
N ALA A 145 28.49 -19.91 10.37
CA ALA A 145 29.20 -18.64 10.35
C ALA A 145 28.89 -17.76 11.56
N MET A 146 27.61 -17.69 11.96
CA MET A 146 27.17 -16.93 13.13
C MET A 146 27.64 -17.58 14.45
N GLU A 147 27.78 -18.90 14.48
CA GLU A 147 28.39 -19.62 15.61
C GLU A 147 29.88 -19.30 15.75
N LEU A 148 30.63 -19.28 14.64
CA LEU A 148 32.07 -19.04 14.62
C LEU A 148 32.44 -17.56 14.84
N ASP A 149 31.63 -16.64 14.31
CA ASP A 149 31.83 -15.21 14.44
C ASP A 149 30.49 -14.52 14.79
N PRO A 150 30.23 -14.25 16.08
CA PRO A 150 29.02 -13.59 16.55
C PRO A 150 28.83 -12.16 16.02
N THR A 151 29.82 -11.56 15.35
CA THR A 151 29.66 -10.25 14.69
C THR A 151 28.99 -10.35 13.33
N LYS A 152 28.85 -11.56 12.78
CA LYS A 152 28.11 -11.82 11.55
C LYS A 152 26.62 -11.91 11.84
N ASP A 153 25.84 -11.27 10.98
CA ASP A 153 24.39 -11.36 11.01
C ASP A 153 23.88 -11.88 9.66
N PHE A 154 23.39 -13.13 9.67
CA PHE A 154 22.73 -13.76 8.55
C PHE A 154 21.25 -14.05 8.84
N ASN A 155 20.66 -13.40 9.85
CA ASN A 155 19.27 -13.64 10.23
C ASN A 155 18.30 -13.32 9.10
N LEU A 156 18.57 -12.28 8.29
CA LEU A 156 17.74 -11.95 7.13
C LEU A 156 17.75 -13.06 6.08
N GLN A 157 18.91 -13.62 5.75
CA GLN A 157 19.05 -14.72 4.79
C GLN A 157 18.37 -15.97 5.30
N LEU A 158 18.64 -16.35 6.55
CA LEU A 158 18.02 -17.49 7.20
C LEU A 158 16.49 -17.35 7.26
N ALA A 159 15.97 -16.18 7.60
CA ALA A 159 14.53 -15.95 7.65
C ALA A 159 13.87 -16.15 6.28
N ARG A 160 14.48 -15.62 5.21
CA ARG A 160 13.98 -15.80 3.83
C ARG A 160 13.98 -17.27 3.41
N ILE A 161 15.09 -17.97 3.65
CA ILE A 161 15.20 -19.40 3.34
C ILE A 161 14.15 -20.21 4.11
N TYR A 162 13.98 -19.94 5.40
CA TYR A 162 12.95 -20.62 6.19
C TYR A 162 11.53 -20.30 5.72
N GLY A 163 11.27 -19.10 5.21
CA GLY A 163 10.02 -18.74 4.55
C GLY A 163 9.77 -19.57 3.29
N GLU A 164 10.76 -19.65 2.39
CA GLU A 164 10.70 -20.46 1.16
C GLU A 164 10.50 -21.96 1.46
N GLN A 165 11.01 -22.45 2.59
CA GLN A 165 10.82 -23.83 3.06
C GLN A 165 9.50 -24.05 3.81
N GLY A 166 8.66 -23.01 4.00
CA GLY A 166 7.41 -23.09 4.78
C GLY A 166 7.63 -23.23 6.30
N GLN A 167 8.85 -23.07 6.80
CA GLN A 167 9.19 -23.18 8.22
C GLN A 167 8.95 -21.86 8.95
N LEU A 168 7.68 -21.46 9.03
CA LEU A 168 7.27 -20.13 9.52
C LEU A 168 7.76 -19.82 10.94
N ASP A 169 7.81 -20.81 11.85
CA ASP A 169 8.30 -20.60 13.23
C ASP A 169 9.76 -20.14 13.27
N LYS A 170 10.61 -20.77 12.45
CA LYS A 170 12.02 -20.38 12.33
C LYS A 170 12.17 -19.07 11.59
N MET A 171 11.37 -18.84 10.54
CA MET A 171 11.37 -17.59 9.78
C MET A 171 11.04 -16.39 10.68
N PHE A 172 9.93 -16.45 11.40
CA PHE A 172 9.56 -15.40 12.37
C PHE A 172 10.63 -15.24 13.45
N GLY A 173 11.14 -16.35 13.99
CA GLY A 173 12.22 -16.32 14.97
C GLY A 173 13.45 -15.55 14.48
N LYS A 174 13.90 -15.79 13.24
CA LYS A 174 15.09 -15.13 12.67
C LYS A 174 14.85 -13.64 12.39
N TYR A 175 13.67 -13.26 11.91
CA TYR A 175 13.33 -11.85 11.81
C TYR A 175 13.27 -11.16 13.18
N ILE A 176 12.78 -11.84 14.21
CA ILE A 176 12.77 -11.27 15.57
C ILE A 176 14.20 -11.12 16.10
N ASP A 177 15.08 -12.11 15.89
CA ASP A 177 16.52 -12.01 16.21
C ASP A 177 17.16 -10.79 15.52
N LEU A 178 16.82 -10.55 14.26
CA LEU A 178 17.29 -9.40 13.48
C LEU A 178 16.86 -8.04 14.08
N ILE A 179 15.60 -7.94 14.54
CA ILE A 179 15.09 -6.70 15.18
C ILE A 179 15.69 -6.51 16.57
N GLU A 180 15.89 -7.59 17.34
CA GLU A 180 16.51 -7.54 18.66
C GLU A 180 17.97 -7.04 18.58
N ALA A 181 18.70 -7.46 17.56
CA ALA A 181 20.06 -6.99 17.31
C ALA A 181 20.10 -5.52 16.82
N ALA A 182 19.15 -5.15 15.97
CA ALA A 182 19.11 -3.86 15.29
C ALA A 182 17.65 -3.39 15.06
N PRO A 183 17.08 -2.58 15.98
CA PRO A 183 15.68 -2.15 15.93
C PRO A 183 15.26 -1.44 14.63
N GLU A 184 16.20 -0.85 13.88
CA GLU A 184 15.95 -0.27 12.55
C GLU A 184 15.39 -1.28 11.53
N ASN A 185 15.60 -2.58 11.76
CA ASN A 185 15.09 -3.65 10.90
C ASN A 185 13.61 -3.96 11.13
N LEU A 186 12.93 -3.31 12.10
CA LEU A 186 11.51 -3.52 12.38
C LEU A 186 10.65 -3.40 11.10
N SER A 187 10.88 -2.35 10.31
CA SER A 187 10.13 -2.11 9.07
C SER A 187 10.35 -3.19 8.00
N VAL A 188 11.57 -3.76 7.95
CA VAL A 188 11.90 -4.86 7.03
C VAL A 188 11.20 -6.14 7.49
N ALA A 189 11.27 -6.46 8.78
CA ALA A 189 10.61 -7.63 9.33
C ALA A 189 9.08 -7.55 9.19
N GLN A 190 8.44 -6.42 9.55
CA GLN A 190 7.00 -6.22 9.39
C GLN A 190 6.54 -6.43 7.94
N ARG A 191 7.30 -5.91 6.96
CA ARG A 191 6.99 -6.12 5.53
C ARG A 191 6.99 -7.60 5.14
N ASN A 192 7.92 -8.38 5.69
CA ASN A 192 7.97 -9.83 5.44
C ASN A 192 6.89 -10.57 6.24
N PHE A 193 6.59 -10.15 7.47
CA PHE A 193 5.48 -10.69 8.25
C PHE A 193 4.14 -10.49 7.54
N SER A 194 3.91 -9.31 6.95
CA SER A 194 2.69 -8.98 6.18
C SER A 194 2.45 -9.87 4.96
N GLN A 195 3.44 -10.65 4.51
CA GLN A 195 3.21 -11.66 3.48
C GLN A 195 2.41 -12.84 4.02
N TYR A 196 2.55 -13.16 5.30
CA TYR A 196 1.94 -14.34 5.93
C TYR A 196 0.83 -13.99 6.92
N VAL A 197 0.90 -12.81 7.53
CA VAL A 197 -0.07 -12.30 8.50
C VAL A 197 -1.33 -11.83 7.79
N THR A 198 -2.48 -12.33 8.22
CA THR A 198 -3.81 -11.99 7.71
C THR A 198 -4.67 -11.30 8.77
N ASP A 199 -5.82 -10.79 8.37
CA ASP A 199 -6.86 -10.30 9.29
C ASP A 199 -7.53 -11.44 10.08
N ASP A 200 -7.58 -12.66 9.53
CA ASP A 200 -8.05 -13.84 10.27
C ASP A 200 -7.11 -14.21 11.43
N ALA A 201 -7.53 -13.94 12.66
CA ALA A 201 -6.79 -14.27 13.89
C ALA A 201 -6.56 -15.78 14.10
N ALA A 202 -7.33 -16.64 13.43
CA ALA A 202 -7.20 -18.10 13.47
C ALA A 202 -6.18 -18.65 12.46
N ASN A 203 -5.68 -17.82 11.54
CA ASN A 203 -4.65 -18.20 10.58
C ASN A 203 -3.42 -18.79 11.31
N GLU A 204 -2.84 -19.84 10.73
CA GLU A 204 -1.72 -20.56 11.34
C GLU A 204 -0.48 -19.67 11.54
N ALA A 205 -0.10 -18.87 10.54
CA ALA A 205 1.05 -17.98 10.61
C ALA A 205 0.89 -16.94 11.73
N ASN A 206 -0.32 -16.38 11.86
CA ASN A 206 -0.72 -15.50 12.95
C ASN A 206 -0.54 -16.15 14.33
N GLY A 207 -0.96 -17.41 14.46
CA GLY A 207 -0.78 -18.21 15.68
C GLY A 207 0.70 -18.45 16.01
N ILE A 208 1.51 -18.79 15.00
CA ILE A 208 2.94 -19.05 15.16
C ILE A 208 3.68 -17.78 15.61
N LEU A 209 3.49 -16.65 14.92
CA LEU A 209 4.13 -15.38 15.27
C LEU A 209 3.75 -14.96 16.69
N ARG A 210 2.46 -15.01 17.03
CA ARG A 210 1.96 -14.70 18.38
C ARG A 210 2.61 -15.59 19.45
N LYS A 211 2.72 -16.90 19.20
CA LYS A 211 3.38 -17.85 20.11
C LYS A 211 4.86 -17.50 20.30
N ASN A 212 5.58 -17.17 19.23
CA ASN A 212 7.00 -16.80 19.28
C ASN A 212 7.21 -15.54 20.14
N LEU A 213 6.43 -14.47 19.87
CA LEU A 213 6.48 -13.21 20.61
C LEU A 213 6.14 -13.39 22.10
N LEU A 214 5.09 -14.14 22.42
CA LEU A 214 4.69 -14.39 23.82
C LEU A 214 5.75 -15.18 24.58
N LYS A 215 6.34 -16.20 23.96
CA LYS A 215 7.41 -17.01 24.58
C LYS A 215 8.62 -16.12 24.91
N ARG A 216 9.10 -15.34 23.94
CA ARG A 216 10.26 -14.44 24.16
C ARG A 216 9.95 -13.35 25.18
N SER A 217 8.74 -12.81 25.17
CA SER A 217 8.32 -11.82 26.18
C SER A 217 8.28 -12.38 27.60
N GLN A 218 8.04 -13.69 27.77
CA GLN A 218 8.11 -14.36 29.08
C GLN A 218 9.54 -14.63 29.51
N GLU A 219 10.42 -15.00 28.57
CA GLU A 219 11.82 -15.31 28.82
C GLU A 219 12.66 -14.05 29.10
N SER A 220 12.44 -12.97 28.34
CA SER A 220 13.17 -11.70 28.45
C SER A 220 12.22 -10.52 28.21
N PRO A 221 11.61 -9.92 29.26
CA PRO A 221 10.63 -8.85 29.07
C PRO A 221 11.19 -7.61 28.34
N ASN A 222 10.86 -7.44 27.06
CA ASN A 222 11.24 -6.30 26.22
C ASN A 222 10.00 -5.54 25.75
N LEU A 223 10.11 -4.22 25.52
CA LEU A 223 9.03 -3.39 24.95
C LEU A 223 8.69 -3.83 23.52
N LEU A 224 9.73 -4.24 22.77
CA LEU A 224 9.63 -4.69 21.39
C LEU A 224 8.53 -5.73 21.17
N TYR A 225 8.36 -6.69 22.10
CA TYR A 225 7.34 -7.72 21.93
C TYR A 225 5.92 -7.18 22.13
N ASN A 226 5.72 -6.17 22.99
CA ASN A 226 4.44 -5.49 23.07
C ASN A 226 4.14 -4.72 21.78
N GLU A 227 5.15 -4.06 21.19
CA GLU A 227 5.01 -3.34 19.92
C GLU A 227 4.66 -4.31 18.77
N LEU A 228 5.36 -5.43 18.66
CA LEU A 228 5.08 -6.46 17.65
C LEU A 228 3.73 -7.16 17.87
N LEU A 229 3.33 -7.40 19.12
CA LEU A 229 1.99 -7.94 19.43
C LEU A 229 0.90 -6.92 19.12
N SER A 230 1.10 -5.64 19.45
CA SER A 230 0.17 -4.56 19.10
C SER A 230 -0.02 -4.50 17.59
N TRP A 231 1.08 -4.48 16.84
CA TRP A 231 1.06 -4.52 15.38
C TRP A 231 0.32 -5.74 14.82
N LEU A 232 0.59 -6.95 15.35
CA LEU A 232 -0.09 -8.16 14.91
C LEU A 232 -1.61 -8.11 15.18
N PHE A 233 -2.02 -7.63 16.36
CA PHE A 233 -3.44 -7.50 16.70
C PHE A 233 -4.14 -6.41 15.87
N ILE A 234 -3.43 -5.35 15.48
CA ILE A 234 -3.94 -4.36 14.52
C ILE A 234 -4.21 -5.02 13.16
N GLN A 235 -3.26 -5.83 12.65
CA GLN A 235 -3.47 -6.54 11.39
C GLN A 235 -4.68 -7.49 11.45
N GLN A 236 -4.90 -8.12 12.60
CA GLN A 236 -6.03 -9.02 12.89
C GLN A 236 -7.35 -8.31 13.18
N LYS A 237 -7.37 -6.97 13.17
CA LYS A 237 -8.49 -6.13 13.64
C LYS A 237 -8.95 -6.46 15.07
N GLU A 238 -8.10 -7.09 15.88
CA GLU A 238 -8.35 -7.39 17.29
C GLU A 238 -7.96 -6.18 18.17
N PHE A 239 -8.59 -5.03 17.91
CA PHE A 239 -8.20 -3.74 18.47
C PHE A 239 -8.22 -3.68 20.01
N LYS A 240 -9.12 -4.43 20.67
CA LYS A 240 -9.12 -4.56 22.15
C LYS A 240 -7.82 -5.20 22.68
N LYS A 241 -7.24 -6.16 21.95
CA LYS A 241 -5.95 -6.78 22.31
C LYS A 241 -4.79 -5.85 21.99
N ALA A 242 -4.81 -5.17 20.84
CA ALA A 242 -3.83 -4.13 20.51
C ALA A 242 -3.80 -3.04 21.59
N PHE A 243 -4.97 -2.53 22.00
CA PHE A 243 -5.10 -1.54 23.05
C PHE A 243 -4.54 -2.03 24.40
N THR A 244 -4.68 -3.32 24.70
CA THR A 244 -4.05 -3.90 25.90
C THR A 244 -2.53 -3.84 25.83
N GLN A 245 -1.92 -4.08 24.67
CA GLN A 245 -0.49 -3.95 24.47
C GLN A 245 -0.03 -2.48 24.55
N GLU A 246 -0.77 -1.56 23.90
CA GLU A 246 -0.47 -0.13 23.95
C GLU A 246 -0.57 0.44 25.38
N LYS A 247 -1.52 -0.01 26.20
CA LYS A 247 -1.57 0.34 27.63
C LYS A 247 -0.33 -0.15 28.39
N ALA A 248 0.20 -1.32 28.04
CA ALA A 248 1.41 -1.83 28.65
C ALA A 248 2.64 -1.01 28.20
N ILE A 249 2.72 -0.64 26.93
CA ILE A 249 3.76 0.24 26.38
C ILE A 249 3.73 1.60 27.08
N TYR A 250 2.57 2.27 27.10
CA TYR A 250 2.32 3.54 27.77
C TYR A 250 2.85 3.56 29.22
N LYS A 251 2.56 2.52 30.00
CA LYS A 251 3.03 2.41 31.39
C LYS A 251 4.54 2.24 31.52
N ARG A 252 5.19 1.60 30.54
CA ARG A 252 6.63 1.29 30.56
C ARG A 252 7.49 2.42 29.99
N THR A 253 6.95 3.24 29.09
CA THR A 253 7.67 4.33 28.39
C THR A 253 7.57 5.68 29.10
N GLY A 254 6.96 5.74 30.28
CA GLY A 254 6.77 6.99 31.02
C GLY A 254 5.63 7.84 30.47
N GLU A 255 4.50 7.19 30.17
CA GLU A 255 3.23 7.82 29.77
C GLU A 255 3.24 8.42 28.35
N ASP A 256 3.96 7.79 27.42
CA ASP A 256 3.93 8.18 26.01
C ASP A 256 2.62 7.75 25.32
N LEU A 257 1.84 8.74 24.88
CA LEU A 257 0.53 8.54 24.26
C LEU A 257 0.61 8.28 22.74
N ARG A 258 1.79 8.31 22.11
CA ARG A 258 1.92 8.21 20.65
C ARG A 258 1.26 6.97 20.06
N GLY A 259 1.54 5.77 20.61
CA GLY A 259 0.96 4.52 20.11
C GLY A 259 -0.56 4.43 20.29
N LEU A 260 -1.09 5.01 21.38
CA LEU A 260 -2.54 5.11 21.61
C LEU A 260 -3.23 6.06 20.64
N VAL A 261 -2.57 7.17 20.28
CA VAL A 261 -3.07 8.09 19.24
C VAL A 261 -3.05 7.42 17.88
N GLU A 262 -2.00 6.69 17.54
CA GLU A 262 -1.92 5.92 16.29
C GLU A 262 -3.03 4.86 16.22
N LEU A 263 -3.22 4.07 17.28
CA LEU A 263 -4.30 3.08 17.36
C LEU A 263 -5.69 3.73 17.29
N THR A 264 -5.88 4.92 17.86
CA THR A 264 -7.12 5.69 17.73
C THR A 264 -7.41 6.04 16.27
N LEU A 265 -6.40 6.52 15.53
CA LEU A 265 -6.58 6.89 14.13
C LEU A 265 -6.92 5.65 13.28
N ILE A 266 -6.21 4.55 13.50
CA ILE A 266 -6.45 3.27 12.80
C ILE A 266 -7.86 2.75 13.08
N THR A 267 -8.29 2.75 14.35
CA THR A 267 -9.64 2.27 14.71
C THR A 267 -10.76 3.15 14.17
N ILE A 268 -10.55 4.47 14.05
CA ILE A 268 -11.49 5.37 13.36
C ILE A 268 -11.55 5.06 11.86
N GLU A 269 -10.39 4.85 11.22
CA GLU A 269 -10.29 4.53 9.80
C GLU A 269 -10.93 3.17 9.46
N GLU A 270 -10.77 2.19 10.33
CA GLU A 270 -11.37 0.85 10.22
C GLU A 270 -12.83 0.79 10.71
N GLU A 271 -13.43 1.95 11.01
CA GLU A 271 -14.82 2.09 11.51
C GLU A 271 -15.13 1.29 12.79
N ALA A 272 -14.09 0.90 13.54
CA ALA A 272 -14.20 0.23 14.84
C ALA A 272 -14.52 1.24 15.95
N PHE A 273 -15.68 1.89 15.84
CA PHE A 273 -16.05 3.06 16.63
C PHE A 273 -16.20 2.78 18.13
N GLU A 274 -16.59 1.56 18.52
CA GLU A 274 -16.68 1.17 19.94
C GLU A 274 -15.28 1.16 20.57
N GLU A 275 -14.35 0.44 19.96
CA GLU A 275 -12.96 0.36 20.40
C GLU A 275 -12.27 1.71 20.33
N ALA A 276 -12.46 2.46 19.25
CA ALA A 276 -11.94 3.81 19.10
C ALA A 276 -12.40 4.72 20.25
N SER A 277 -13.69 4.65 20.63
CA SER A 277 -14.21 5.42 21.75
C SER A 277 -13.55 5.03 23.08
N GLU A 278 -13.36 3.73 23.34
CA GLU A 278 -12.69 3.26 24.56
C GLU A 278 -11.24 3.77 24.66
N ILE A 279 -10.50 3.69 23.54
CA ILE A 279 -9.11 4.17 23.47
C ILE A 279 -9.05 5.69 23.67
N VAL A 280 -9.96 6.43 23.04
CA VAL A 280 -10.05 7.90 23.16
C VAL A 280 -10.40 8.32 24.59
N SER A 281 -11.32 7.63 25.26
CA SER A 281 -11.62 7.88 26.67
C SER A 281 -10.36 7.73 27.53
N PHE A 282 -9.59 6.66 27.32
CA PHE A 282 -8.32 6.48 28.02
C PHE A 282 -7.29 7.58 27.70
N LEU A 283 -7.21 8.03 26.44
CA LEU A 283 -6.35 9.15 26.03
C LEU A 283 -6.72 10.44 26.76
N ILE A 284 -8.01 10.75 26.91
CA ILE A 284 -8.49 11.97 27.58
C ILE A 284 -8.16 11.89 29.08
N GLU A 285 -8.42 10.74 29.72
CA GLU A 285 -8.14 10.52 31.14
C GLU A 285 -6.64 10.60 31.45
N SER A 286 -5.81 10.03 30.56
CA SER A 286 -4.35 9.96 30.71
C SER A 286 -3.64 11.26 30.31
N SER A 287 -4.31 12.14 29.55
CA SER A 287 -3.71 13.41 29.12
C SER A 287 -3.60 14.41 30.28
N SER A 288 -2.39 14.87 30.57
CA SER A 288 -2.14 15.91 31.57
C SER A 288 -2.36 17.34 31.06
N THR A 289 -2.34 17.54 29.74
CA THR A 289 -2.46 18.86 29.10
C THR A 289 -3.87 19.13 28.60
N ALA A 290 -4.29 20.40 28.63
CA ALA A 290 -5.56 20.82 28.07
C ALA A 290 -5.64 20.56 26.55
N GLU A 291 -4.52 20.70 25.84
CA GLU A 291 -4.43 20.41 24.41
C GLU A 291 -4.62 18.92 24.10
N GLY A 292 -3.98 18.03 24.88
CA GLY A 292 -4.15 16.58 24.73
C GLY A 292 -5.60 16.15 24.95
N LYS A 293 -6.24 16.67 26.01
CA LYS A 293 -7.67 16.42 26.28
C LYS A 293 -8.57 16.94 25.16
N LEU A 294 -8.32 18.17 24.67
CA LEU A 294 -9.07 18.74 23.56
C LEU A 294 -8.95 17.89 22.29
N ARG A 295 -7.76 17.39 21.98
CA ARG A 295 -7.54 16.47 20.85
C ARG A 295 -8.32 15.18 21.02
N GLY A 296 -8.33 14.59 22.22
CA GLY A 296 -9.14 13.43 22.54
C GLY A 296 -10.64 13.69 22.33
N TYR A 297 -11.17 14.80 22.86
CA TYR A 297 -12.56 15.18 22.62
C TYR A 297 -12.86 15.40 21.14
N GLN A 298 -11.90 15.93 20.37
CA GLN A 298 -12.07 16.06 18.93
C GLN A 298 -12.23 14.70 18.24
N TYR A 299 -11.42 13.69 18.60
CA TYR A 299 -11.59 12.33 18.08
C TYR A 299 -12.94 11.74 18.48
N LEU A 300 -13.37 11.92 19.72
CA LEU A 300 -14.66 11.45 20.20
C LEU A 300 -15.82 12.08 19.41
N MET A 301 -15.76 13.39 19.15
CA MET A 301 -16.77 14.07 18.34
C MET A 301 -16.76 13.58 16.89
N LYS A 302 -15.59 13.31 16.30
CA LYS A 302 -15.51 12.72 14.95
C LYS A 302 -16.16 11.35 14.88
N ILE A 303 -15.87 10.47 15.84
CA ILE A 303 -16.51 9.15 15.94
C ILE A 303 -18.03 9.32 16.04
N ARG A 304 -18.48 10.22 16.91
CA ARG A 304 -19.89 10.45 17.14
C ARG A 304 -20.62 11.00 15.92
N LEU A 305 -19.98 11.85 15.13
CA LEU A 305 -20.56 12.38 13.89
C LEU A 305 -20.73 11.31 12.80
N GLN A 306 -19.89 10.27 12.79
CA GLN A 306 -20.01 9.16 11.84
C GLN A 306 -21.19 8.23 12.18
N THR A 307 -21.50 8.06 13.47
CA THR A 307 -22.58 7.17 13.94
C THR A 307 -23.90 7.88 14.24
N ALA A 308 -23.92 9.22 14.11
CA ALA A 308 -25.05 10.06 14.51
C ALA A 308 -26.33 9.80 13.72
N THR A 309 -27.42 9.55 14.44
CA THR A 309 -28.78 9.60 13.91
C THR A 309 -29.44 10.96 14.16
N GLU A 310 -30.48 11.33 13.40
CA GLU A 310 -31.19 12.61 13.58
C GLU A 310 -31.68 12.84 15.01
N LYS A 311 -32.00 11.77 15.75
CA LYS A 311 -32.44 11.83 17.15
C LYS A 311 -31.36 12.34 18.09
N GLU A 312 -30.09 12.17 17.72
CA GLU A 312 -28.93 12.51 18.54
C GLU A 312 -28.39 13.91 18.24
N TYR A 313 -28.83 14.54 17.15
CA TYR A 313 -28.32 15.85 16.70
C TYR A 313 -28.40 16.93 17.77
N ALA A 314 -29.49 16.97 18.55
CA ALA A 314 -29.63 17.93 19.64
C ALA A 314 -28.60 17.69 20.77
N SER A 315 -28.25 16.44 21.06
CA SER A 315 -27.24 16.10 22.06
C SER A 315 -25.82 16.40 21.56
N ILE A 316 -25.56 16.14 20.28
CA ILE A 316 -24.29 16.45 19.61
C ILE A 316 -24.03 17.94 19.60
N ASP A 317 -25.03 18.73 19.20
CA ASP A 317 -24.97 20.19 19.24
C ASP A 317 -24.61 20.69 20.65
N LYS A 318 -25.31 20.17 21.67
CA LYS A 318 -25.05 20.54 23.07
C LYS A 318 -23.62 20.23 23.50
N GLU A 319 -23.08 19.06 23.14
CA GLU A 319 -21.72 18.68 23.49
C GLU A 319 -20.67 19.55 22.81
N PHE A 320 -20.86 19.92 21.53
CA PHE A 320 -20.01 20.93 20.89
C PHE A 320 -20.05 22.27 21.64
N GLN A 321 -21.24 22.73 22.03
CA GLN A 321 -21.38 23.98 22.78
C GLN A 321 -20.69 23.91 24.15
N GLU A 322 -20.77 22.78 24.85
CA GLU A 322 -20.07 22.55 26.12
C GLU A 322 -18.54 22.58 25.92
N LEU A 323 -18.02 21.94 24.87
CA LEU A 323 -16.61 21.99 24.51
C LEU A 323 -16.15 23.41 24.15
N PHE A 324 -16.93 24.16 23.37
CA PHE A 324 -16.61 25.57 23.07
C PHE A 324 -16.67 26.46 24.30
N LYS A 325 -17.57 26.19 25.24
CA LYS A 325 -17.62 26.91 26.53
C LYS A 325 -16.37 26.62 27.37
N GLN A 326 -15.87 25.39 27.35
CA GLN A 326 -14.71 24.96 28.13
C GLN A 326 -13.37 25.42 27.52
N TYR A 327 -13.21 25.27 26.21
CA TYR A 327 -11.93 25.49 25.50
C TYR A 327 -11.90 26.79 24.68
N GLY A 328 -13.02 27.51 24.60
CA GLY A 328 -13.19 28.71 23.82
C GLY A 328 -13.39 28.46 22.33
N THR A 329 -13.55 29.54 21.57
CA THR A 329 -13.75 29.55 20.10
C THR A 329 -12.55 30.14 19.36
N GLY A 330 -11.37 30.09 19.97
CA GLY A 330 -10.12 30.61 19.41
C GLY A 330 -9.36 29.60 18.53
N ILE A 331 -8.08 29.89 18.30
CA ILE A 331 -7.19 29.05 17.48
C ILE A 331 -7.14 27.59 17.97
N PRO A 332 -7.06 27.26 19.28
CA PRO A 332 -6.97 25.86 19.72
C PRO A 332 -8.15 24.98 19.27
N THR A 333 -9.35 25.54 19.13
CA THR A 333 -10.57 24.80 18.76
C THR A 333 -10.93 24.92 17.29
N TYR A 334 -10.05 25.45 16.42
CA TYR A 334 -10.39 25.70 15.02
C TYR A 334 -10.81 24.43 14.27
N LEU A 335 -10.21 23.27 14.56
CA LEU A 335 -10.63 22.00 13.94
C LEU A 335 -11.97 21.53 14.48
N LEU A 336 -12.23 21.69 15.78
CA LEU A 336 -13.53 21.39 16.38
C LEU A 336 -14.63 22.29 15.79
N GLN A 337 -14.31 23.54 15.49
CA GLN A 337 -15.20 24.47 14.79
C GLN A 337 -15.45 24.04 13.34
N ILE A 338 -14.44 23.49 12.64
CA ILE A 338 -14.65 22.87 11.31
C ILE A 338 -15.63 21.70 11.43
N ASP A 339 -15.35 20.74 12.33
CA ASP A 339 -16.17 19.54 12.54
C ASP A 339 -17.63 19.91 12.91
N TYR A 340 -17.83 20.90 13.79
CA TYR A 340 -19.16 21.39 14.16
C TYR A 340 -19.92 22.04 13.00
N ASN A 341 -19.26 22.88 12.21
CA ASN A 341 -19.92 23.57 11.10
C ASN A 341 -20.20 22.62 9.93
N HIS A 342 -19.37 21.58 9.75
CA HIS A 342 -19.66 20.47 8.86
C HIS A 342 -20.97 19.78 9.28
N PHE A 343 -21.06 19.36 10.55
CA PHE A 343 -22.28 18.77 11.12
C PHE A 343 -23.52 19.66 10.91
N LEU A 344 -23.41 20.96 11.21
CA LEU A 344 -24.52 21.90 10.99
C LEU A 344 -24.99 21.94 9.54
N ALA A 345 -24.07 21.96 8.57
CA ALA A 345 -24.41 22.11 7.16
C ALA A 345 -24.88 20.80 6.50
N PHE A 346 -24.20 19.69 6.76
CA PHE A 346 -24.37 18.41 6.06
C PHE A 346 -25.37 17.47 6.73
N GLN A 347 -25.59 17.60 8.04
CA GLN A 347 -26.47 16.72 8.81
C GLN A 347 -27.69 17.47 9.35
N VAL A 348 -27.51 18.65 9.96
CA VAL A 348 -28.63 19.40 10.57
C VAL A 348 -29.37 20.29 9.54
N GLY A 349 -28.73 20.65 8.43
CA GLY A 349 -29.30 21.53 7.40
C GLY A 349 -29.22 23.04 7.69
N LYS A 350 -28.45 23.46 8.71
CA LYS A 350 -28.21 24.86 9.11
C LYS A 350 -27.02 25.49 8.36
N LYS A 351 -27.08 25.50 7.02
CA LYS A 351 -25.96 25.91 6.15
C LYS A 351 -25.54 27.37 6.35
N GLU A 352 -26.48 28.28 6.50
CA GLU A 352 -26.22 29.72 6.65
C GLU A 352 -25.44 30.02 7.92
N ILE A 353 -25.83 29.39 9.03
CA ILE A 353 -25.14 29.52 10.32
C ILE A 353 -23.71 28.98 10.20
N ALA A 354 -23.53 27.83 9.56
CA ALA A 354 -22.21 27.24 9.35
C ALA A 354 -21.29 28.15 8.51
N ILE A 355 -21.82 28.74 7.44
CA ILE A 355 -21.11 29.71 6.59
C ILE A 355 -20.71 30.96 7.38
N GLU A 356 -21.61 31.51 8.20
CA GLU A 356 -21.34 32.70 9.01
C GLU A 356 -20.26 32.43 10.07
N ASN A 357 -20.34 31.29 10.76
CA ASN A 357 -19.36 30.87 11.76
C ASN A 357 -17.95 30.73 11.14
N LEU A 358 -17.83 30.02 10.02
CA LEU A 358 -16.53 29.83 9.36
C LEU A 358 -15.98 31.14 8.78
N LYS A 359 -16.85 32.00 8.23
CA LYS A 359 -16.44 33.36 7.81
C LYS A 359 -15.90 34.16 9.00
N ALA A 360 -16.53 34.09 10.17
CA ALA A 360 -16.03 34.73 11.38
C ALA A 360 -14.67 34.15 11.80
N LEU A 361 -14.50 32.83 11.76
CA LEU A 361 -13.24 32.15 12.09
C LEU A 361 -12.09 32.58 11.16
N THR A 362 -12.35 32.80 9.86
CA THR A 362 -11.33 33.32 8.93
C THR A 362 -10.85 34.75 9.22
N LYS A 363 -11.53 35.50 10.11
CA LYS A 363 -11.12 36.85 10.53
C LYS A 363 -10.13 36.84 11.70
N ILE A 364 -9.93 35.69 12.34
CA ILE A 364 -8.93 35.51 13.39
C ILE A 364 -7.54 35.27 12.74
N GLN A 365 -6.46 35.62 13.44
CA GLN A 365 -5.09 35.43 12.96
C GLN A 365 -4.67 33.96 12.97
N LEU A 366 -5.11 33.20 11.97
CA LEU A 366 -4.75 31.81 11.72
C LEU A 366 -3.43 31.71 10.94
N SER A 367 -2.72 30.58 11.06
CA SER A 367 -1.62 30.27 10.14
C SER A 367 -2.16 30.05 8.71
N ALA A 368 -1.29 30.15 7.71
CA ALA A 368 -1.68 29.94 6.31
C ALA A 368 -2.39 28.59 6.07
N PHE A 369 -1.91 27.53 6.74
CA PHE A 369 -2.47 26.18 6.65
C PHE A 369 -3.79 26.05 7.42
N GLN A 370 -3.90 26.65 8.60
CA GLN A 370 -5.15 26.66 9.37
C GLN A 370 -6.26 27.41 8.62
N GLU A 371 -5.95 28.60 8.10
CA GLU A 371 -6.88 29.38 7.28
C GLU A 371 -7.29 28.63 6.01
N ALA A 372 -6.35 27.92 5.37
CA ALA A 372 -6.65 27.09 4.21
C ALA A 372 -7.64 25.97 4.55
N ARG A 373 -7.51 25.28 5.70
CA ARG A 373 -8.47 24.26 6.16
C ARG A 373 -9.86 24.84 6.43
N VAL A 374 -9.93 25.98 7.13
CA VAL A 374 -11.21 26.66 7.40
C VAL A 374 -11.87 27.11 6.09
N LYS A 375 -11.10 27.64 5.15
CA LYS A 375 -11.60 28.02 3.82
C LYS A 375 -12.03 26.82 2.98
N MET A 376 -11.38 25.67 3.15
CA MET A 376 -11.75 24.43 2.46
C MET A 376 -13.17 24.03 2.86
N GLU A 377 -13.43 23.92 4.17
CA GLU A 377 -14.75 23.57 4.69
C GLU A 377 -15.80 24.62 4.30
N LEU A 378 -15.46 25.92 4.42
CA LEU A 378 -16.36 26.99 4.01
C LEU A 378 -16.75 26.88 2.53
N ALA A 379 -15.78 26.56 1.65
CA ALA A 379 -16.03 26.36 0.24
C ALA A 379 -16.89 25.12 -0.02
N ASP A 380 -16.62 24.00 0.67
CA ASP A 380 -17.42 22.78 0.57
C ASP A 380 -18.89 23.04 0.95
N ILE A 381 -19.13 23.77 2.04
CA ILE A 381 -20.49 24.15 2.46
C ILE A 381 -21.14 25.11 1.45
N LEU A 382 -20.38 26.02 0.85
CA LEU A 382 -20.90 26.89 -0.22
C LEU A 382 -21.28 26.09 -1.48
N VAL A 383 -20.62 24.96 -1.77
CA VAL A 383 -21.04 24.04 -2.84
C VAL A 383 -22.35 23.35 -2.47
N VAL A 384 -22.48 22.89 -1.22
CA VAL A 384 -23.72 22.30 -0.69
C VAL A 384 -24.89 23.29 -0.73
N ASP A 385 -24.60 24.58 -0.58
CA ASP A 385 -25.55 25.70 -0.69
C ASP A 385 -25.70 26.24 -2.13
N GLU A 386 -25.11 25.55 -3.12
CA GLU A 386 -25.15 25.89 -4.55
C GLU A 386 -24.60 27.29 -4.90
N LYS A 387 -23.83 27.89 -4.00
CA LYS A 387 -23.11 29.17 -4.17
C LYS A 387 -21.75 28.93 -4.84
N PHE A 388 -21.76 28.24 -5.99
CA PHE A 388 -20.55 27.74 -6.67
C PHE A 388 -19.49 28.82 -6.92
N ASN A 389 -19.89 30.01 -7.39
CA ASN A 389 -18.94 31.09 -7.67
C ASN A 389 -18.21 31.56 -6.39
N GLN A 390 -18.87 31.55 -5.23
CA GLN A 390 -18.21 31.88 -3.96
C GLN A 390 -17.26 30.76 -3.53
N ALA A 391 -17.67 29.49 -3.66
CA ALA A 391 -16.82 28.34 -3.37
C ALA A 391 -15.53 28.36 -4.21
N LEU A 392 -15.65 28.58 -5.53
CA LEU A 392 -14.53 28.69 -6.48
C LEU A 392 -13.52 29.77 -6.07
N ILE A 393 -13.99 30.91 -5.55
CA ILE A 393 -13.11 31.98 -5.03
C ILE A 393 -12.29 31.46 -3.85
N TYR A 394 -12.93 30.80 -2.88
CA TYR A 394 -12.23 30.28 -1.70
C TYR A 394 -11.23 29.19 -2.06
N TYR A 395 -11.59 28.21 -2.89
CA TYR A 395 -10.62 27.21 -3.35
C TYR A 395 -9.43 27.84 -4.08
N SER A 396 -9.67 28.85 -4.94
CA SER A 396 -8.60 29.57 -5.63
C SER A 396 -7.68 30.33 -4.66
N GLN A 397 -8.23 30.87 -3.57
CA GLN A 397 -7.43 31.51 -2.51
C GLN A 397 -6.54 30.49 -1.77
N ILE A 398 -7.04 29.28 -1.53
CA ILE A 398 -6.26 28.19 -0.92
C ILE A 398 -5.08 27.84 -1.81
N GLN A 399 -5.32 27.59 -3.10
CA GLN A 399 -4.26 27.28 -4.07
C GLN A 399 -3.15 28.34 -4.07
N LYS A 400 -3.50 29.63 -4.05
CA LYS A 400 -2.52 30.72 -4.03
C LYS A 400 -1.73 30.80 -2.72
N LYS A 401 -2.34 30.41 -1.60
CA LYS A 401 -1.78 30.57 -0.26
C LYS A 401 -0.86 29.42 0.15
N VAL A 402 -1.14 28.19 -0.29
CA VAL A 402 -0.38 26.97 0.08
C VAL A 402 0.06 26.16 -1.15
N GLN A 403 0.65 26.83 -2.15
CA GLN A 403 0.88 26.32 -3.52
C GLN A 403 1.55 24.94 -3.65
N SER A 404 2.44 24.58 -2.72
CA SER A 404 3.20 23.31 -2.76
C SER A 404 2.68 22.26 -1.78
N ASP A 405 1.51 22.50 -1.18
CA ASP A 405 0.91 21.61 -0.18
C ASP A 405 -0.19 20.73 -0.81
N VAL A 406 -0.47 19.59 -0.18
CA VAL A 406 -1.58 18.69 -0.55
C VAL A 406 -2.91 19.46 -0.54
N LEU A 407 -3.09 20.45 0.35
CA LEU A 407 -4.27 21.32 0.36
C LEU A 407 -4.49 22.10 -0.93
N ALA A 408 -3.43 22.56 -1.61
CA ALA A 408 -3.59 23.25 -2.89
C ALA A 408 -4.00 22.29 -4.00
N GLN A 409 -3.50 21.05 -3.96
CA GLN A 409 -3.90 19.99 -4.89
C GLN A 409 -5.37 19.64 -4.68
N GLU A 410 -5.80 19.46 -3.43
CA GLU A 410 -7.20 19.19 -3.06
C GLU A 410 -8.11 20.34 -3.48
N ALA A 411 -7.71 21.58 -3.22
CA ALA A 411 -8.47 22.75 -3.65
C ALA A 411 -8.58 22.84 -5.17
N ARG A 412 -7.55 22.43 -5.94
CA ARG A 412 -7.62 22.41 -7.41
C ARG A 412 -8.58 21.34 -7.91
N PHE A 413 -8.57 20.15 -7.32
CA PHE A 413 -9.56 19.12 -7.65
C PHE A 413 -10.98 19.58 -7.29
N LYS A 414 -11.16 20.23 -6.14
CA LYS A 414 -12.46 20.78 -5.75
C LYS A 414 -12.92 21.94 -6.64
N VAL A 415 -12.02 22.74 -7.24
CA VAL A 415 -12.39 23.69 -8.32
C VAL A 415 -12.95 22.94 -9.53
N ALA A 416 -12.28 21.88 -9.99
CA ALA A 416 -12.76 21.07 -11.11
C ALA A 416 -14.14 20.47 -10.81
N ARG A 417 -14.28 19.82 -9.65
CA ARG A 417 -15.53 19.17 -9.20
C ARG A 417 -16.67 20.18 -9.02
N THR A 418 -16.40 21.38 -8.50
CA THR A 418 -17.39 22.45 -8.37
C THR A 418 -17.86 22.94 -9.74
N SER A 419 -16.94 23.01 -10.71
CA SER A 419 -17.25 23.43 -12.09
C SER A 419 -18.09 22.36 -12.79
N TYR A 420 -17.76 21.09 -12.56
CA TYR A 420 -18.58 19.94 -12.96
C TYR A 420 -20.00 20.01 -12.40
N TYR A 421 -20.19 20.22 -11.09
CA TYR A 421 -21.52 20.37 -10.50
C TYR A 421 -22.31 21.57 -11.05
N LYS A 422 -21.60 22.63 -11.46
CA LYS A 422 -22.19 23.81 -12.11
C LYS A 422 -22.58 23.54 -13.57
N GLY A 423 -22.14 22.43 -14.16
CA GLY A 423 -22.31 22.09 -15.57
C GLY A 423 -21.31 22.78 -16.52
N ASP A 424 -20.23 23.33 -15.98
CA ASP A 424 -19.13 23.95 -16.73
C ASP A 424 -18.02 22.92 -16.96
N PHE A 425 -18.31 21.96 -17.84
CA PHE A 425 -17.44 20.80 -18.09
C PHE A 425 -16.13 21.15 -18.78
N GLU A 426 -16.13 22.18 -19.64
CA GLU A 426 -14.91 22.66 -20.31
C GLU A 426 -13.92 23.21 -19.28
N TRP A 427 -14.41 24.03 -18.33
CA TRP A 427 -13.57 24.54 -17.26
C TRP A 427 -13.14 23.43 -16.29
N ALA A 428 -14.04 22.48 -15.97
CA ALA A 428 -13.69 21.31 -15.17
C ALA A 428 -12.53 20.52 -15.81
N GLN A 429 -12.62 20.21 -17.10
CA GLN A 429 -11.58 19.51 -17.85
C GLN A 429 -10.24 20.25 -17.84
N THR A 430 -10.27 21.56 -18.05
CA THR A 430 -9.06 22.39 -18.03
C THR A 430 -8.31 22.24 -16.70
N GLN A 431 -9.02 22.18 -15.58
CA GLN A 431 -8.42 21.99 -14.26
C GLN A 431 -7.92 20.55 -14.05
N LEU A 432 -8.66 19.56 -14.54
CA LEU A 432 -8.30 18.15 -14.39
C LEU A 432 -7.07 17.78 -15.22
N ASP A 433 -6.93 18.31 -16.44
CA ASP A 433 -5.76 18.09 -17.29
C ASP A 433 -4.45 18.59 -16.65
N VAL A 434 -4.52 19.61 -15.80
CA VAL A 434 -3.37 20.09 -15.02
C VAL A 434 -3.00 19.10 -13.92
N LEU A 435 -4.00 18.52 -13.23
CA LEU A 435 -3.77 17.53 -12.17
C LEU A 435 -3.23 16.21 -12.73
N ARG A 436 -3.75 15.77 -13.87
CA ARG A 436 -3.36 14.53 -14.56
C ARG A 436 -1.89 14.51 -15.00
N LYS A 437 -1.34 15.67 -15.37
CA LYS A 437 0.08 15.80 -15.74
C LYS A 437 1.04 15.69 -14.55
N SER A 438 0.53 15.64 -13.32
CA SER A 438 1.32 15.52 -12.10
C SER A 438 1.11 14.12 -11.49
N ALA A 439 1.75 13.11 -12.10
CA ALA A 439 1.60 11.69 -11.76
C ALA A 439 1.93 11.32 -10.29
N SER A 440 2.54 12.22 -9.52
CA SER A 440 2.92 11.99 -8.12
C SER A 440 1.91 12.53 -7.10
N GLN A 441 0.74 13.03 -7.52
CA GLN A 441 -0.24 13.64 -6.62
C GLN A 441 -1.26 12.61 -6.13
N LEU A 442 -1.58 12.64 -4.83
CA LEU A 442 -2.57 11.75 -4.19
C LEU A 442 -3.95 11.80 -4.86
N ILE A 443 -4.27 12.91 -5.53
CA ILE A 443 -5.57 13.18 -6.15
C ILE A 443 -5.55 12.89 -7.66
N ALA A 444 -4.43 12.37 -8.19
CA ALA A 444 -4.30 12.12 -9.63
C ALA A 444 -5.32 11.06 -10.13
N ASN A 445 -5.62 10.05 -9.31
CA ASN A 445 -6.58 8.99 -9.68
C ASN A 445 -8.02 9.52 -9.73
N ASP A 446 -8.48 10.20 -8.67
CA ASP A 446 -9.81 10.83 -8.65
C ASP A 446 -9.97 11.85 -9.78
N ALA A 447 -8.92 12.63 -10.04
CA ALA A 447 -8.90 13.60 -11.15
C ALA A 447 -8.92 12.92 -12.52
N MET A 448 -8.23 11.79 -12.67
CA MET A 448 -8.25 10.97 -13.89
C MET A 448 -9.66 10.43 -14.12
N GLN A 449 -10.28 9.79 -13.14
CA GLN A 449 -11.63 9.23 -13.25
C GLN A 449 -12.65 10.32 -13.64
N LEU A 450 -12.67 11.46 -12.93
CA LEU A 450 -13.58 12.56 -13.26
C LEU A 450 -13.30 13.13 -14.67
N SER A 451 -12.03 13.18 -15.11
CA SER A 451 -11.66 13.65 -16.44
C SER A 451 -12.11 12.69 -17.54
N LEU A 452 -11.95 11.38 -17.33
CA LEU A 452 -12.39 10.36 -18.29
C LEU A 452 -13.92 10.39 -18.43
N MET A 453 -14.64 10.33 -17.30
CA MET A 453 -16.11 10.36 -17.28
C MET A 453 -16.66 11.59 -18.02
N ILE A 454 -16.17 12.80 -17.72
CA ILE A 454 -16.65 14.02 -18.39
C ILE A 454 -16.32 13.97 -19.89
N ARG A 455 -15.14 13.52 -20.29
CA ARG A 455 -14.70 13.55 -21.69
C ARG A 455 -15.50 12.56 -22.52
N ASP A 456 -15.65 11.34 -22.04
CA ASP A 456 -16.25 10.25 -22.79
C ASP A 456 -17.75 10.49 -23.00
N ASN A 457 -18.42 11.10 -22.01
CA ASN A 457 -19.81 11.52 -22.08
C ASN A 457 -20.05 12.84 -22.82
N SER A 458 -19.06 13.75 -22.87
CA SER A 458 -19.19 15.00 -23.64
C SER A 458 -19.02 14.81 -25.14
N LEU A 459 -18.34 13.73 -25.56
CA LEU A 459 -18.08 13.45 -26.98
C LEU A 459 -19.32 12.86 -27.69
N GLU A 460 -20.12 12.09 -26.97
CA GLU A 460 -21.32 11.45 -27.52
C GLU A 460 -22.52 12.41 -27.56
N ASP A 461 -22.76 13.17 -26.48
CA ASP A 461 -23.85 14.14 -26.38
C ASP A 461 -23.34 15.58 -26.43
N SER A 462 -23.45 16.20 -27.61
CA SER A 462 -23.09 17.62 -27.81
C SER A 462 -23.92 18.61 -26.96
N THR A 463 -25.11 18.23 -26.49
CA THR A 463 -25.95 19.05 -25.61
C THR A 463 -25.61 18.85 -24.13
N GLN A 464 -24.89 17.76 -23.83
CA GLN A 464 -24.46 17.33 -22.50
C GLN A 464 -25.62 17.25 -21.51
N THR A 465 -26.81 16.89 -22.00
CA THR A 465 -28.05 16.85 -21.23
C THR A 465 -27.97 15.74 -20.19
N ALA A 466 -27.56 14.53 -20.58
CA ALA A 466 -27.44 13.42 -19.66
C ALA A 466 -26.33 13.64 -18.63
N LEU A 467 -25.17 14.15 -19.07
CA LEU A 467 -24.06 14.49 -18.18
C LEU A 467 -24.42 15.60 -17.17
N LYS A 468 -25.24 16.59 -17.54
CA LYS A 468 -25.77 17.60 -16.59
C LYS A 468 -26.70 16.98 -15.55
N LYS A 469 -27.57 16.05 -15.95
CA LYS A 469 -28.42 15.31 -15.01
C LYS A 469 -27.56 14.47 -14.06
N PHE A 470 -26.56 13.78 -14.59
CA PHE A 470 -25.64 12.98 -13.78
C PHE A 470 -24.87 13.84 -12.78
N ALA A 471 -24.29 14.98 -13.21
CA ALA A 471 -23.63 15.94 -12.34
C ALA A 471 -24.55 16.50 -11.24
N ARG A 472 -25.83 16.66 -11.54
CA ARG A 472 -26.84 17.07 -10.55
C ARG A 472 -27.15 15.95 -9.55
N ALA A 473 -27.23 14.70 -9.99
CA ALA A 473 -27.43 13.55 -9.11
C ALA A 473 -26.22 13.39 -8.16
N ASP A 474 -25.02 13.56 -8.69
CA ASP A 474 -23.77 13.59 -7.95
C ASP A 474 -23.74 14.70 -6.89
N LEU A 475 -24.22 15.91 -7.24
CA LEU A 475 -24.38 17.00 -6.29
C LEU A 475 -25.40 16.67 -5.19
N TYR A 476 -26.53 16.04 -5.52
CA TYR A 476 -27.51 15.59 -4.52
C TYR A 476 -26.90 14.55 -3.57
N ALA A 477 -26.12 13.61 -4.08
CA ALA A 477 -25.39 12.66 -3.25
C ALA A 477 -24.40 13.39 -2.32
N PHE A 478 -23.68 14.39 -2.80
CA PHE A 478 -22.78 15.24 -2.00
C PHE A 478 -23.53 16.07 -0.94
N GLN A 479 -24.78 16.46 -1.21
CA GLN A 479 -25.67 17.15 -0.27
C GLN A 479 -26.34 16.20 0.76
N ASN A 480 -25.98 14.91 0.81
CA ASN A 480 -26.68 13.85 1.56
C ASN A 480 -28.16 13.67 1.19
N ARG A 481 -28.56 14.13 0.01
CA ARG A 481 -29.91 13.98 -0.56
C ARG A 481 -29.97 12.72 -1.42
N THR A 482 -29.70 11.59 -0.78
CA THR A 482 -29.48 10.30 -1.46
C THR A 482 -30.71 9.85 -2.24
N SER A 483 -31.91 10.06 -1.70
CA SER A 483 -33.16 9.68 -2.38
C SER A 483 -33.39 10.49 -3.66
N GLU A 484 -33.15 11.80 -3.63
CA GLU A 484 -33.25 12.63 -4.85
C GLU A 484 -32.15 12.33 -5.86
N ALA A 485 -30.94 11.97 -5.39
CA ALA A 485 -29.86 11.50 -6.25
C ALA A 485 -30.27 10.22 -7.00
N ILE A 486 -30.76 9.21 -6.28
CA ILE A 486 -31.21 7.94 -6.87
C ILE A 486 -32.35 8.18 -7.87
N SER A 487 -33.32 9.02 -7.53
CA SER A 487 -34.43 9.32 -8.45
C SER A 487 -33.99 9.98 -9.76
N LEU A 488 -32.92 10.79 -9.73
CA LEU A 488 -32.39 11.41 -10.94
C LEU A 488 -31.55 10.41 -11.75
N LEU A 489 -30.87 9.47 -11.09
CA LEU A 489 -30.19 8.36 -11.77
C LEU A 489 -31.22 7.41 -12.43
N ASP A 490 -32.35 7.11 -11.77
CA ASP A 490 -33.44 6.34 -12.36
C ASP A 490 -33.95 6.99 -13.66
N ASP A 491 -34.11 8.32 -13.69
CA ASP A 491 -34.49 9.06 -14.90
C ASP A 491 -33.44 8.91 -16.00
N ILE A 492 -32.14 8.93 -15.67
CA ILE A 492 -31.06 8.70 -16.64
C ILE A 492 -31.13 7.28 -17.22
N LEU A 493 -31.26 6.26 -16.36
CA LEU A 493 -31.33 4.85 -16.77
C LEU A 493 -32.56 4.54 -17.65
N VAL A 494 -33.61 5.36 -17.59
CA VAL A 494 -34.81 5.22 -18.44
C VAL A 494 -34.71 6.05 -19.72
N GLN A 495 -34.33 7.33 -19.61
CA GLN A 495 -34.38 8.28 -20.74
C GLN A 495 -33.14 8.25 -21.62
N HIS A 496 -31.99 7.84 -21.07
CA HIS A 496 -30.68 7.84 -21.73
C HIS A 496 -30.12 6.42 -21.85
N LYS A 497 -31.01 5.43 -21.97
CA LYS A 497 -30.64 4.03 -22.11
C LYS A 497 -29.84 3.80 -23.40
N GLY A 498 -28.70 3.14 -23.28
CA GLY A 498 -27.74 2.81 -24.33
C GLY A 498 -26.69 3.89 -24.58
N GLU A 499 -26.78 5.06 -23.95
CA GLU A 499 -25.75 6.11 -24.01
C GLU A 499 -24.60 5.78 -23.04
N LYS A 500 -23.40 6.31 -23.27
CA LYS A 500 -22.21 6.14 -22.40
C LYS A 500 -22.33 6.67 -20.97
N ILE A 501 -23.48 7.23 -20.62
CA ILE A 501 -23.76 7.71 -19.25
C ILE A 501 -24.47 6.65 -18.42
N GLU A 502 -25.00 5.60 -19.05
CA GLU A 502 -25.79 4.58 -18.37
C GLU A 502 -24.94 3.78 -17.38
N ASP A 503 -23.71 3.41 -17.75
CA ASP A 503 -22.75 2.72 -16.89
C ASP A 503 -22.33 3.58 -15.68
N GLU A 504 -22.03 4.86 -15.90
CA GLU A 504 -21.76 5.83 -14.84
C GLU A 504 -22.95 5.94 -13.87
N ALA A 505 -24.17 5.97 -14.42
CA ALA A 505 -25.40 6.01 -13.63
C ALA A 505 -25.62 4.73 -12.81
N LEU A 506 -25.39 3.55 -13.39
CA LEU A 506 -25.48 2.26 -12.69
C LEU A 506 -24.46 2.18 -11.55
N LEU A 507 -23.20 2.54 -11.81
CA LEU A 507 -22.14 2.47 -10.81
C LEU A 507 -22.43 3.40 -9.65
N LYS A 508 -22.84 4.65 -9.95
CA LYS A 508 -23.20 5.62 -8.93
C LYS A 508 -24.41 5.17 -8.13
N GLN A 509 -25.44 4.66 -8.79
CA GLN A 509 -26.65 4.20 -8.14
C GLN A 509 -26.38 3.01 -7.22
N GLY A 510 -25.56 2.05 -7.65
CA GLY A 510 -25.09 0.94 -6.82
C GLY A 510 -24.40 1.43 -5.54
N LYS A 511 -23.43 2.35 -5.66
CA LYS A 511 -22.73 2.95 -4.51
C LYS A 511 -23.68 3.67 -3.55
N LEU A 512 -24.73 4.31 -4.05
CA LEU A 512 -25.76 4.97 -3.22
C LEU A 512 -26.72 3.97 -2.54
N PHE A 513 -27.03 2.85 -3.20
CA PHE A 513 -27.78 1.77 -2.57
C PHE A 513 -27.00 1.10 -1.44
N GLU A 514 -25.69 0.88 -1.60
CA GLU A 514 -24.83 0.42 -0.51
C GLU A 514 -24.83 1.40 0.67
N LYS A 515 -24.69 2.70 0.41
CA LYS A 515 -24.75 3.76 1.45
C LYS A 515 -26.08 3.74 2.23
N THR A 516 -27.16 3.27 1.61
CA THR A 516 -28.49 3.17 2.24
C THR A 516 -28.84 1.76 2.69
N ASN A 517 -27.86 0.84 2.72
CA ASN A 517 -27.99 -0.57 3.10
C ASN A 517 -29.03 -1.35 2.25
N GLN A 518 -29.27 -0.93 1.00
CA GLN A 518 -30.11 -1.62 0.03
C GLN A 518 -29.25 -2.54 -0.85
N TYR A 519 -28.59 -3.52 -0.21
CA TYR A 519 -27.53 -4.31 -0.83
C TYR A 519 -27.99 -5.10 -2.06
N GLU A 520 -29.22 -5.61 -2.08
CA GLU A 520 -29.77 -6.34 -3.24
C GLU A 520 -29.89 -5.43 -4.47
N LYS A 521 -30.26 -4.16 -4.27
CA LYS A 521 -30.33 -3.20 -5.38
C LYS A 521 -28.95 -2.75 -5.86
N ALA A 522 -27.97 -2.72 -4.96
CA ALA A 522 -26.58 -2.48 -5.34
C ALA A 522 -26.04 -3.63 -6.21
N GLU A 523 -26.28 -4.87 -5.78
CA GLU A 523 -25.96 -6.08 -6.54
C GLU A 523 -26.57 -6.04 -7.95
N GLU A 524 -27.86 -5.72 -8.07
CA GLU A 524 -28.53 -5.60 -9.38
C GLU A 524 -27.85 -4.57 -10.31
N ASN A 525 -27.35 -3.46 -9.77
CA ASN A 525 -26.64 -2.45 -10.56
C ASN A 525 -25.27 -2.95 -11.02
N TYR A 526 -24.49 -3.57 -10.13
CA TYR A 526 -23.16 -4.09 -10.47
C TYR A 526 -23.24 -5.28 -11.44
N LEU A 527 -24.24 -6.16 -11.29
CA LEU A 527 -24.46 -7.24 -12.25
C LEU A 527 -24.80 -6.71 -13.66
N LYS A 528 -25.62 -5.66 -13.77
CA LYS A 528 -25.91 -5.02 -15.06
C LYS A 528 -24.65 -4.41 -15.70
N LEU A 529 -23.80 -3.78 -14.91
CA LEU A 529 -22.50 -3.28 -15.39
C LEU A 529 -21.63 -4.42 -15.95
N ILE A 530 -21.51 -5.51 -15.21
CA ILE A 530 -20.71 -6.66 -15.63
C ILE A 530 -21.31 -7.35 -16.86
N GLU A 531 -22.64 -7.41 -16.98
CA GLU A 531 -23.30 -8.04 -18.12
C GLU A 531 -23.18 -7.23 -19.42
N PHE A 532 -23.40 -5.91 -19.34
CA PHE A 532 -23.56 -5.06 -20.53
C PHE A 532 -22.32 -4.20 -20.85
N TYR A 533 -21.44 -3.95 -19.87
CA TYR A 533 -20.31 -3.00 -19.99
C TYR A 533 -18.97 -3.61 -19.54
N LYS A 534 -18.82 -4.94 -19.65
CA LYS A 534 -17.62 -5.67 -19.21
C LYS A 534 -16.28 -5.16 -19.76
N ASP A 535 -16.30 -4.60 -20.98
CA ASP A 535 -15.11 -4.13 -21.70
C ASP A 535 -14.88 -2.62 -21.50
N ASP A 536 -15.76 -1.96 -20.72
CA ASP A 536 -15.67 -0.54 -20.40
C ASP A 536 -14.78 -0.28 -19.18
N ILE A 537 -14.35 0.97 -19.00
CA ILE A 537 -13.42 1.43 -17.98
C ILE A 537 -13.91 1.11 -16.56
N LEU A 538 -15.22 0.94 -16.35
CA LEU A 538 -15.85 0.66 -15.06
C LEU A 538 -16.02 -0.83 -14.75
N GLY A 539 -15.57 -1.72 -15.64
CA GLY A 539 -15.71 -3.17 -15.45
C GLY A 539 -15.02 -3.65 -14.18
N ASP A 540 -13.81 -3.17 -13.89
CA ASP A 540 -13.05 -3.53 -12.69
C ASP A 540 -13.69 -2.99 -11.39
N ASP A 541 -14.15 -1.73 -11.40
CA ASP A 541 -14.95 -1.13 -10.32
C ASP A 541 -16.15 -2.02 -9.96
N ALA A 542 -16.94 -2.44 -10.96
CA ALA A 542 -18.13 -3.27 -10.73
C ALA A 542 -17.79 -4.66 -10.17
N HIS A 543 -16.76 -5.33 -10.70
CA HIS A 543 -16.30 -6.61 -10.17
C HIS A 543 -15.83 -6.49 -8.73
N TYR A 544 -15.03 -5.46 -8.41
CA TYR A 544 -14.46 -5.28 -7.07
C TYR A 544 -15.53 -4.98 -6.03
N LEU A 545 -16.44 -4.03 -6.33
CA LEU A 545 -17.52 -3.65 -5.41
C LEU A 545 -18.48 -4.82 -5.18
N LEU A 546 -18.82 -5.56 -6.22
CA LEU A 546 -19.67 -6.74 -6.08
C LEU A 546 -18.97 -7.86 -5.30
N ALA A 547 -17.67 -8.08 -5.51
CA ALA A 547 -16.89 -9.05 -4.74
C ALA A 547 -16.91 -8.71 -3.24
N LYS A 548 -16.65 -7.44 -2.91
CA LYS A 548 -16.70 -6.92 -1.54
C LYS A 548 -18.09 -7.08 -0.93
N LEU A 549 -19.14 -6.77 -1.69
CA LEU A 549 -20.53 -6.93 -1.24
C LEU A 549 -20.85 -8.40 -0.91
N TYR A 550 -20.42 -9.34 -1.74
CA TYR A 550 -20.58 -10.77 -1.45
C TYR A 550 -19.77 -11.23 -0.24
N GLU A 551 -18.53 -10.77 -0.10
CA GLU A 551 -17.66 -11.12 1.02
C GLU A 551 -18.22 -10.61 2.36
N GLU A 552 -18.57 -9.32 2.43
CA GLU A 552 -18.84 -8.63 3.69
C GLU A 552 -20.31 -8.63 4.09
N LYS A 553 -21.23 -8.48 3.12
CA LYS A 553 -22.66 -8.29 3.41
C LYS A 553 -23.47 -9.56 3.19
N PHE A 554 -23.21 -10.27 2.09
CA PHE A 554 -23.90 -11.54 1.80
C PHE A 554 -23.21 -12.77 2.37
N GLN A 555 -21.99 -12.63 2.91
CA GLN A 555 -21.20 -13.72 3.51
C GLN A 555 -21.04 -14.92 2.55
N ASN A 556 -20.83 -14.62 1.28
CA ASN A 556 -20.66 -15.59 0.19
C ASN A 556 -19.24 -15.52 -0.38
N PRO A 557 -18.24 -16.13 0.29
CA PRO A 557 -16.84 -16.07 -0.11
C PRO A 557 -16.57 -16.73 -1.46
N GLU A 558 -17.39 -17.71 -1.87
CA GLU A 558 -17.21 -18.38 -3.17
C GLU A 558 -17.48 -17.44 -4.34
N LYS A 559 -18.61 -16.71 -4.31
CA LYS A 559 -18.89 -15.70 -5.33
C LYS A 559 -17.90 -14.53 -5.29
N ALA A 560 -17.52 -14.09 -4.09
CA ALA A 560 -16.51 -13.04 -3.94
C ALA A 560 -15.18 -13.45 -4.59
N LYS A 561 -14.74 -14.70 -4.36
CA LYS A 561 -13.53 -15.28 -4.94
C LYS A 561 -13.57 -15.28 -6.47
N GLU A 562 -14.67 -15.72 -7.08
CA GLU A 562 -14.84 -15.72 -8.56
C GLU A 562 -14.72 -14.30 -9.15
N LEU A 563 -15.24 -13.28 -8.46
CA LEU A 563 -15.17 -11.89 -8.93
C LEU A 563 -13.79 -11.26 -8.73
N TYR A 564 -13.13 -11.52 -7.59
CA TYR A 564 -11.73 -11.10 -7.42
C TYR A 564 -10.82 -11.79 -8.44
N GLU A 565 -11.10 -13.05 -8.81
CA GLU A 565 -10.41 -13.76 -9.88
C GLU A 565 -10.52 -13.03 -11.22
N GLN A 566 -11.70 -12.53 -11.57
CA GLN A 566 -11.88 -11.77 -12.82
C GLN A 566 -10.96 -10.54 -12.87
N ILE A 567 -10.80 -9.81 -11.76
CA ILE A 567 -9.88 -8.66 -11.68
C ILE A 567 -8.43 -9.10 -11.93
N VAL A 568 -8.00 -10.19 -11.29
CA VAL A 568 -6.62 -10.68 -11.39
C VAL A 568 -6.26 -11.13 -12.81
N PHE A 569 -7.19 -11.71 -13.56
CA PHE A 569 -6.89 -12.27 -14.88
C PHE A 569 -7.29 -11.37 -16.06
N ASN A 570 -8.26 -10.47 -15.88
CA ASN A 570 -8.78 -9.64 -16.97
C ASN A 570 -8.52 -8.14 -16.78
N PHE A 571 -8.08 -7.69 -15.60
CA PHE A 571 -7.90 -6.27 -15.28
C PHE A 571 -6.54 -5.99 -14.60
N GLU A 572 -5.44 -6.35 -15.28
CA GLU A 572 -4.07 -6.20 -14.74
C GLU A 572 -3.69 -4.75 -14.39
N ASP A 573 -4.25 -3.77 -15.11
CA ASP A 573 -4.02 -2.34 -14.89
C ASP A 573 -4.98 -1.70 -13.87
N SER A 574 -5.88 -2.49 -13.25
CA SER A 574 -6.84 -1.98 -12.27
C SER A 574 -6.15 -1.46 -11.01
N ILE A 575 -6.68 -0.36 -10.46
CA ILE A 575 -6.27 0.12 -9.14
C ILE A 575 -6.55 -0.91 -8.02
N TYR A 576 -7.50 -1.82 -8.27
CA TYR A 576 -7.88 -2.87 -7.33
C TYR A 576 -7.05 -4.14 -7.48
N PHE A 577 -6.18 -4.26 -8.49
CA PHE A 577 -5.46 -5.50 -8.82
C PHE A 577 -4.71 -6.10 -7.62
N ILE A 578 -3.96 -5.28 -6.89
CA ILE A 578 -3.15 -5.73 -5.75
C ILE A 578 -4.04 -6.28 -4.63
N GLU A 579 -5.12 -5.55 -4.32
CA GLU A 579 -6.04 -5.94 -3.26
C GLU A 579 -6.89 -7.15 -3.65
N ALA A 580 -7.43 -7.18 -4.87
CA ALA A 580 -8.14 -8.32 -5.43
C ALA A 580 -7.27 -9.58 -5.44
N ARG A 581 -5.99 -9.47 -5.81
CA ARG A 581 -5.04 -10.60 -5.75
C ARG A 581 -4.84 -11.10 -4.33
N LYS A 582 -4.73 -10.20 -3.35
CA LYS A 582 -4.61 -10.55 -1.93
C LYS A 582 -5.87 -11.28 -1.46
N LYS A 583 -7.05 -10.70 -1.70
CA LYS A 583 -8.35 -11.27 -1.34
C LYS A 583 -8.61 -12.62 -2.02
N PHE A 584 -8.32 -12.75 -3.32
CA PHE A 584 -8.43 -14.00 -4.06
C PHE A 584 -7.57 -15.11 -3.46
N ARG A 585 -6.30 -14.83 -3.15
CA ARG A 585 -5.40 -15.80 -2.49
C ARG A 585 -5.91 -16.22 -1.11
N MET A 586 -6.38 -15.26 -0.32
CA MET A 586 -6.96 -15.53 1.00
C MET A 586 -8.19 -16.45 0.90
N LEU A 587 -9.12 -16.16 -0.01
CA LEU A 587 -10.34 -16.94 -0.20
C LEU A 587 -10.08 -18.33 -0.83
N ARG A 588 -8.98 -18.49 -1.58
CA ARG A 588 -8.56 -19.79 -2.13
C ARG A 588 -7.94 -20.71 -1.07
N GLY A 589 -7.48 -20.16 0.05
CA GLY A 589 -6.80 -20.92 1.11
C GLY A 589 -5.35 -21.26 0.78
N ASP A 590 -4.71 -20.51 -0.12
CA ASP A 590 -3.29 -20.70 -0.38
C ASP A 590 -2.45 -20.30 0.84
N ALA A 591 -1.39 -21.06 1.12
CA ALA A 591 -0.25 -20.51 1.81
C ALA A 591 0.30 -19.37 0.94
N ILE A 592 0.31 -18.15 1.46
CA ILE A 592 0.82 -16.99 0.74
C ILE A 592 2.35 -17.16 0.66
N ASN A 593 2.81 -17.83 -0.39
CA ASN A 593 4.22 -18.01 -0.73
C ASN A 593 4.84 -16.72 -1.28
#